data_AF-A0A0K8R5Z6-F1
#
_entry.id   AF-A0A0K8R5Z6-F1
#
_cell.length_a   1.000
_cell.length_b   1.000
_cell.length_c   1.000
_cell.angle_alpha   90.00
_cell.angle_beta   90.00
_cell.angle_gamma   90.00
#
_symmetry.space_group_name_H-M   'P 1'
#
loop_
_entity.id
_entity.type
_entity.pdbx_description
1 polymer ?
#
loop_
_entity_poly.entity_id
_entity_poly.type
_entity_poly.pdbx_seq_one_letter_code
_entity_poly.pdbx_strand_id
1 'polypeptide(L)'
;MADQNDDPFGQNNDRNANSEADAKGLFGGLFPKRSDSAFQALPTSLESEEYNMEHTRRGKCVIFNNRTFDFHTKLSERRGTDLDAENLYLRFNALGF
;
A
#
# COMPACT_ATOMS: atom_id res chain seq x y z
N MET A 1 -18.83 -33.98 -35.96
CA MET A 1 -17.39 -33.84 -36.21
C MET A 1 -17.05 -32.36 -36.06
N ALA A 2 -16.00 -32.06 -35.28
CA ALA A 2 -15.40 -30.73 -35.07
C ALA A 2 -15.02 -30.05 -36.40
N ASP A 3 -14.89 -28.73 -36.52
CA ASP A 3 -13.76 -27.93 -35.99
C ASP A 3 -14.08 -26.43 -36.16
N GLN A 4 -14.12 -25.63 -35.09
CA GLN A 4 -13.06 -24.76 -34.53
C GLN A 4 -12.95 -23.39 -35.21
N ASN A 5 -13.25 -22.37 -34.39
CA ASN A 5 -13.14 -20.94 -34.64
C ASN A 5 -11.71 -20.50 -34.33
N ASP A 6 -11.08 -19.74 -35.23
CA ASP A 6 -9.82 -19.06 -34.99
C ASP A 6 -10.08 -17.59 -34.60
N ASP A 7 -10.06 -17.27 -33.31
CA ASP A 7 -10.04 -15.90 -32.79
C ASP A 7 -8.56 -15.41 -32.68
N PRO A 8 -8.19 -14.22 -33.21
CA PRO A 8 -6.80 -13.83 -33.40
C PRO A 8 -6.14 -13.14 -32.18
N PHE A 9 -6.73 -13.19 -30.99
CA PHE A 9 -6.14 -12.56 -29.80
C PHE A 9 -5.35 -13.57 -28.97
N GLY A 10 -4.14 -13.87 -29.46
CA GLY A 10 -3.15 -14.69 -28.75
C GLY A 10 -2.82 -14.14 -27.37
N GLN A 11 -3.10 -14.94 -26.34
CA GLN A 11 -2.61 -14.72 -24.98
C GLN A 11 -1.13 -15.09 -24.90
N ASN A 12 -0.24 -14.09 -25.01
CA ASN A 12 1.15 -14.24 -24.61
C ASN A 12 1.27 -13.92 -23.11
N ASN A 13 1.16 -14.95 -22.27
CA ASN A 13 1.42 -14.89 -20.84
C ASN A 13 2.93 -15.05 -20.57
N ASP A 14 3.72 -14.02 -20.88
CA ASP A 14 5.09 -13.92 -20.40
C ASP A 14 5.14 -13.03 -19.14
N ARG A 15 4.52 -13.51 -18.06
CA ARG A 15 4.73 -12.92 -16.73
C ARG A 15 6.00 -13.53 -16.13
N ASN A 16 7.13 -12.89 -16.43
CA ASN A 16 8.41 -13.12 -15.79
C ASN A 16 8.26 -12.99 -14.25
N ALA A 17 8.28 -14.13 -13.56
CA ALA A 17 7.97 -14.29 -12.15
C ALA A 17 9.17 -13.93 -11.24
N ASN A 18 9.57 -12.65 -11.22
CA ASN A 18 10.72 -12.21 -10.43
C ASN A 18 10.39 -11.20 -9.30
N SER A 19 9.10 -10.96 -9.00
CA SER A 19 8.66 -10.03 -7.94
C SER A 19 8.46 -10.68 -6.55
N GLU A 20 9.11 -11.82 -6.28
CA GLU A 20 9.03 -12.49 -4.98
C GLU A 20 10.12 -12.06 -3.97
N ALA A 21 11.13 -11.30 -4.41
CA ALA A 21 12.30 -10.99 -3.59
C ALA A 21 12.07 -9.85 -2.60
N ASP A 22 11.18 -8.91 -2.92
CA ASP A 22 10.84 -7.71 -2.16
C ASP A 22 9.63 -7.89 -1.22
N ALA A 23 8.86 -8.96 -1.40
CA ALA A 23 7.70 -9.30 -0.57
C ALA A 23 8.03 -10.20 0.66
N LYS A 24 9.30 -10.46 0.94
CA LYS A 24 9.69 -11.28 2.12
C LYS A 24 9.81 -10.38 3.35
N GLY A 25 8.78 -10.43 4.19
CA GLY A 25 8.75 -9.76 5.49
C GLY A 25 9.91 -10.17 6.40
N LEU A 26 10.33 -9.23 7.26
CA LEU A 26 11.53 -9.22 8.10
C LEU A 26 11.61 -10.32 9.20
N PHE A 27 10.75 -11.34 9.20
CA PHE A 27 10.76 -12.40 10.20
C PHE A 27 10.50 -13.75 9.55
N GLY A 28 11.56 -14.53 9.38
CA GLY A 28 11.49 -15.92 8.99
C GLY A 28 10.60 -16.72 9.96
N GLY A 29 9.39 -17.07 9.51
CA GLY A 29 8.73 -18.31 9.92
C GLY A 29 7.84 -18.32 11.18
N LEU A 30 7.50 -17.19 11.81
CA LEU A 30 6.70 -17.21 13.07
C LEU A 30 5.24 -16.78 12.96
N PHE A 31 4.71 -16.53 11.77
CA PHE A 31 3.27 -16.29 11.56
C PHE A 31 2.64 -17.47 10.83
N PRO A 32 1.46 -17.96 11.26
CA PRO A 32 0.78 -19.02 10.54
C PRO A 32 0.56 -18.56 9.10
N LYS A 33 0.90 -19.43 8.13
CA LYS A 33 0.56 -19.24 6.72
C LYS A 33 -0.93 -18.94 6.67
N ARG A 34 -1.29 -17.70 6.32
CA ARG A 34 -2.68 -17.39 5.97
C ARG A 34 -3.02 -18.36 4.85
N SER A 35 -4.10 -19.11 5.02
CA SER A 35 -4.70 -19.84 3.90
C SER A 35 -4.79 -18.87 2.74
N ASP A 36 -4.36 -19.28 1.55
CA ASP A 36 -4.58 -18.56 0.30
C ASP A 36 -6.09 -18.49 0.06
N SER A 37 -6.77 -17.61 0.81
CA SER A 37 -8.17 -17.30 0.59
C SER A 37 -8.21 -16.61 -0.75
N ALA A 38 -8.75 -17.34 -1.72
CA ALA A 38 -9.15 -16.88 -3.04
C ALA A 38 -9.49 -15.39 -3.00
N PHE A 39 -8.69 -14.59 -3.71
CA PHE A 39 -8.85 -13.16 -3.99
C PHE A 39 -9.48 -12.34 -2.87
N GLN A 40 -8.69 -11.49 -2.21
CA GLN A 40 -9.24 -10.46 -1.31
C GLN A 40 -10.43 -9.78 -2.00
N ALA A 41 -11.61 -9.88 -1.38
CA ALA A 41 -12.82 -9.28 -1.90
C ALA A 41 -12.58 -7.78 -2.06
N LEU A 42 -12.99 -7.23 -3.21
CA LEU A 42 -12.87 -5.80 -3.46
C LEU A 42 -13.73 -5.04 -2.44
N PRO A 43 -13.18 -4.03 -1.76
CA PRO A 43 -13.90 -3.28 -0.73
C PRO A 43 -15.00 -2.37 -1.29
N THR A 44 -15.02 -2.16 -2.61
CA THR A 44 -16.01 -1.38 -3.36
C THR A 44 -16.17 -1.96 -4.77
N SER A 45 -17.20 -1.53 -5.51
CA SER A 45 -17.41 -1.97 -6.89
C SER A 45 -16.33 -1.41 -7.84
N LEU A 46 -16.08 -2.11 -8.94
CA LEU A 46 -15.10 -1.66 -9.95
C LEU A 46 -15.50 -0.35 -10.64
N GLU A 47 -16.81 -0.09 -10.74
CA GLU A 47 -17.37 1.10 -11.41
C GLU A 47 -17.68 2.25 -10.43
N SER A 48 -17.29 2.14 -9.16
CA SER A 48 -17.58 3.16 -8.16
C SER A 48 -16.78 4.44 -8.44
N GLU A 49 -17.46 5.58 -8.45
CA GLU A 49 -16.80 6.89 -8.56
C GLU A 49 -16.09 7.29 -7.26
N GLU A 50 -16.51 6.73 -6.12
CA GLU A 50 -15.97 7.01 -4.79
C GLU A 50 -15.37 5.78 -4.09
N TYR A 51 -14.38 6.00 -3.23
CA TYR A 51 -13.83 4.96 -2.36
C TYR A 51 -14.78 4.62 -1.21
N ASN A 52 -14.82 3.35 -0.81
CA ASN A 52 -15.47 2.95 0.44
C ASN A 52 -14.69 3.47 1.64
N MET A 53 -15.17 4.55 2.26
CA MET A 53 -14.58 5.16 3.45
C MET A 53 -15.29 4.74 4.75
N GLU A 54 -16.22 3.77 4.68
CA GLU A 54 -17.08 3.33 5.81
C GLU A 54 -16.54 2.08 6.52
N HIS A 55 -15.27 1.71 6.30
CA HIS A 55 -14.61 0.68 7.08
C HIS A 55 -14.59 1.04 8.59
N THR A 56 -14.59 0.03 9.47
CA THR A 56 -14.61 0.22 10.93
C THR A 56 -13.48 1.13 11.46
N ARG A 57 -12.34 1.17 10.76
CA ARG A 57 -11.22 2.06 11.07
C ARG A 57 -10.81 2.77 9.78
N ARG A 58 -10.54 4.08 9.85
CA ARG A 58 -10.10 4.86 8.68
C ARG A 58 -8.75 4.41 8.14
N GLY A 59 -7.83 4.00 9.02
CA GLY A 59 -6.51 3.52 8.66
C GLY A 59 -5.49 3.80 9.75
N LYS A 60 -4.22 3.88 9.36
CA LYS A 60 -3.13 4.37 10.21
C LYS A 60 -2.53 5.61 9.56
N CYS A 61 -2.32 6.66 10.33
CA CYS A 61 -1.48 7.79 9.90
C CYS A 61 -0.10 7.69 10.56
N VAL A 62 0.97 7.64 9.75
CA VAL A 62 2.36 7.57 10.24
C VAL A 62 3.09 8.82 9.77
N ILE A 63 3.57 9.63 10.71
CA ILE A 63 4.27 10.89 10.43
C ILE A 63 5.77 10.70 10.69
N PHE A 64 6.58 10.78 9.64
CA PHE A 64 8.04 10.81 9.75
C PHE A 64 8.52 12.26 9.75
N ASN A 65 8.73 12.82 10.94
CA ASN A 65 9.16 14.20 11.09
C ASN A 65 10.69 14.32 11.19
N ASN A 66 11.35 14.61 10.06
CA ASN A 66 12.79 14.84 10.02
C ASN A 66 13.12 16.32 10.24
N ARG A 67 13.55 16.66 11.45
CA ARG A 67 13.96 18.02 11.83
C ARG A 67 15.43 18.31 11.58
N THR A 68 16.28 17.38 12.00
CA THR A 68 17.74 17.47 11.90
C THR A 68 18.25 16.43 10.92
N PHE A 69 19.39 16.74 10.30
CA PHE A 69 20.05 15.87 9.35
C PHE A 69 21.49 15.65 9.80
N ASP A 70 22.06 14.52 9.40
CA ASP A 70 23.45 14.23 9.66
C ASP A 70 24.37 15.23 8.94
N PHE A 71 25.50 15.57 9.55
CA PHE A 71 26.45 16.55 9.05
C PHE A 71 26.90 16.29 7.61
N HIS A 72 27.09 15.03 7.20
CA HIS A 72 27.53 14.70 5.84
C HIS A 72 26.53 15.11 4.76
N THR A 73 25.25 15.25 5.11
CA THR A 73 24.20 15.67 4.17
C THR A 73 24.28 17.16 3.81
N LYS A 74 24.95 17.97 4.65
CA LYS A 74 25.04 19.44 4.52
C LYS A 74 23.68 20.15 4.44
N LEU A 75 22.61 19.50 4.91
CA LEU A 75 21.27 20.08 4.98
C LEU A 75 21.11 20.91 6.25
N SER A 76 20.33 22.00 6.15
CA SER A 76 19.99 22.83 7.30
C SER A 76 18.86 22.21 8.14
N GLU A 77 18.79 22.61 9.41
CA GLU A 77 17.67 22.27 10.28
C GLU A 77 16.34 22.80 9.72
N ARG A 78 15.31 21.94 9.66
CA ARG A 78 13.96 22.32 9.25
C ARG A 78 13.17 22.91 10.41
N ARG A 79 13.46 24.16 10.76
CA ARG A 79 12.74 24.88 11.82
C ARG A 79 11.25 25.01 11.47
N GLY A 80 10.39 24.74 12.45
CA GLY A 80 8.93 24.75 12.28
C GLY A 80 8.31 23.37 11.98
N THR A 81 9.11 22.39 11.54
CA THR A 81 8.56 21.07 11.17
C THR A 81 7.88 20.33 12.34
N ASP A 82 8.26 20.62 13.58
CA ASP A 82 7.62 20.03 14.76
C ASP A 82 6.20 20.57 14.96
N LEU A 83 5.99 21.86 14.67
CA LEU A 83 4.67 22.48 14.69
C LEU A 83 3.78 21.89 13.58
N ASP A 84 4.36 21.65 12.40
CA ASP A 84 3.66 20.98 11.31
C ASP A 84 3.25 19.57 11.72
N ALA A 85 4.15 18.79 12.29
CA ALA A 85 3.89 17.42 12.73
C ALA A 85 2.79 17.36 13.81
N GLU A 86 2.81 18.28 14.78
CA GLU A 86 1.76 18.39 15.80
C GLU A 86 0.41 18.74 15.17
N ASN A 87 0.36 19.74 14.28
CA ASN A 87 -0.87 20.15 13.61
C ASN A 87 -1.46 19.01 12.76
N LEU A 88 -0.60 18.28 12.02
CA LEU A 88 -1.03 17.11 11.24
C LEU A 88 -1.55 16.00 12.15
N TYR A 89 -0.86 15.70 13.25
CA TYR A 89 -1.31 14.70 14.21
C TYR A 89 -2.72 15.03 14.73
N LEU A 90 -2.94 16.27 15.19
CA LEU A 90 -4.23 16.71 15.70
C LEU A 90 -5.33 16.61 14.64
N ARG A 91 -5.04 17.00 13.40
CA ARG A 91 -6.01 16.97 12.30
C ARG A 91 -6.36 15.55 11.87
N PHE A 92 -5.38 14.68 11.71
CA PHE A 92 -5.63 13.29 11.31
C PHE A 92 -6.28 12.47 12.42
N ASN A 93 -5.93 12.72 13.69
CA ASN A 93 -6.64 12.13 14.82
C ASN A 93 -8.13 12.55 14.83
N ALA A 94 -8.43 13.83 14.56
CA ALA A 94 -9.82 14.30 14.44
C ALA A 94 -10.58 13.66 13.25
N LEU A 95 -9.88 13.23 12.20
CA LEU A 95 -10.46 12.50 11.07
C LEU A 95 -10.60 10.98 11.35
N GLY A 96 -10.08 10.48 12.47
CA GLY A 96 -10.20 9.09 12.90
C GLY A 96 -9.11 8.15 12.35
N PHE A 97 -7.94 8.69 11.99
CA PHE A 97 -6.74 7.91 11.67
C PHE A 97 -5.96 7.46 12.91
#